data_AF-A0A2P6TD75-F1
#
_entry.id   AF-A0A2P6TD75-F1
#
_cell.length_a   1.000
_cell.length_b   1.000
_cell.length_c   1.000
_cell.angle_alpha   90.00
_cell.angle_beta   90.00
_cell.angle_gamma   90.00
#
_symmetry.space_group_name_H-M   'P 1'
#
loop_
_entity.id
_entity.type
_entity.pdbx_description
1 polymer ?
#
loop_
_entity_poly.entity_id
_entity_poly.type
_entity_poly.pdbx_seq_one_letter_code
_entity_poly.pdbx_strand_id
1 'polypeptide(L)'
;MQLCNCVGPLTDRLGAACAARRGIARRLQELHISWGASQLSDEGLAALLHPDVARLHSLVLKGCSQLTDAAWQLIAQHSSSLRCLDVECCGTAAAETKAAGRQHPPMTAAAAAEALSSCHALLALTVRSCTAAWTAAEVEQLRAGCTALQSLCLEA
;
A
#
# COMPACT_ATOMS: atom_id res chain seq x y z
N MET A 1 -0.82 -11.74 21.91
CA MET A 1 0.17 -11.52 20.83
C MET A 1 -0.37 -10.42 19.95
N GLN A 2 0.04 -9.20 20.25
CA GLN A 2 -0.38 -7.98 19.59
C GLN A 2 0.58 -7.80 18.41
N LEU A 3 0.11 -7.99 17.18
CA LEU A 3 0.91 -7.78 15.95
C LEU A 3 1.31 -6.30 15.75
N CYS A 4 0.95 -5.40 16.67
CA CYS A 4 1.35 -3.99 16.67
C CYS A 4 2.84 -3.77 16.94
N ASN A 5 3.64 -4.83 17.08
CA ASN A 5 5.10 -4.74 17.27
C ASN A 5 5.90 -5.76 16.46
N CYS A 6 5.36 -6.24 15.34
CA CYS A 6 6.13 -7.06 14.40
C CYS A 6 7.10 -6.18 13.62
N VAL A 7 8.22 -5.82 14.25
CA VAL A 7 9.40 -5.20 13.61
C VAL A 7 10.28 -6.28 12.95
N GLY A 8 9.66 -7.36 12.48
CA GLY A 8 10.31 -8.42 11.69
C GLY A 8 9.97 -8.25 10.20
N PRO A 9 10.72 -8.85 9.28
CA PRO A 9 10.46 -8.70 7.85
C PRO A 9 9.08 -9.28 7.53
N LEU A 10 8.10 -8.37 7.36
CA LEU A 10 6.76 -8.63 6.87
C LEU A 10 6.91 -9.11 5.42
N THR A 11 7.08 -10.41 5.27
CA THR A 11 7.21 -11.13 4.00
C THR A 11 5.91 -11.86 3.70
N ASP A 12 5.73 -12.31 2.46
CA ASP A 12 4.55 -13.07 2.02
C ASP A 12 4.23 -14.27 2.92
N ARG A 13 5.26 -14.84 3.56
CA ARG A 13 5.11 -15.93 4.54
C ARG A 13 4.33 -15.53 5.78
N LEU A 14 4.49 -14.29 6.26
CA LEU A 14 3.69 -13.79 7.37
C LEU A 14 2.26 -13.50 6.93
N GLY A 15 2.05 -12.98 5.71
CA GLY A 15 0.73 -12.82 5.11
C GLY A 15 -0.03 -14.15 5.02
N ALA A 16 0.62 -15.18 4.48
CA ALA A 16 0.08 -16.53 4.41
C ALA A 16 -0.18 -17.13 5.81
N ALA A 17 0.72 -16.92 6.78
CA ALA A 17 0.53 -17.39 8.15
C ALA A 17 -0.62 -16.68 8.87
N CYS A 18 -0.80 -15.37 8.64
CA CYS A 18 -1.91 -14.57 9.16
C CYS A 18 -3.25 -14.97 8.52
N ALA A 19 -3.26 -15.25 7.21
CA ALA A 19 -4.42 -15.77 6.50
C ALA A 19 -4.80 -17.18 6.99
N ALA A 20 -3.82 -18.03 7.26
CA ALA A 20 -4.04 -19.39 7.76
C ALA A 20 -4.56 -19.41 9.22
N ARG A 21 -4.11 -18.48 10.07
CA ARG A 21 -4.58 -18.36 11.47
C ARG A 21 -5.59 -17.22 11.60
N ARG A 22 -6.81 -17.46 11.11
CA ARG A 22 -8.00 -16.60 11.28
C ARG A 22 -8.16 -16.18 12.75
N GLY A 23 -7.74 -14.96 13.10
CA GLY A 23 -7.99 -14.36 14.43
C GLY A 23 -6.83 -13.59 15.07
N ILE A 24 -5.58 -13.78 14.64
CA ILE A 24 -4.43 -13.10 15.29
C ILE A 24 -4.37 -11.62 14.91
N ALA A 25 -4.75 -11.27 13.67
CA ALA A 25 -4.64 -9.92 13.13
C ALA A 25 -5.90 -9.05 13.23
N ARG A 26 -7.00 -9.55 13.83
CA ARG A 26 -8.26 -8.77 13.97
C ARG A 26 -8.15 -7.48 14.77
N ARG A 27 -7.04 -7.30 15.50
CA ARG A 27 -6.73 -6.09 16.27
C ARG A 27 -5.69 -5.19 15.61
N LEU A 28 -5.18 -5.57 14.43
CA LEU A 28 -4.19 -4.77 13.74
C LEU A 28 -4.89 -3.57 13.11
N GLN A 29 -4.67 -2.40 13.71
CA GLN A 29 -5.19 -1.12 13.24
C GLN A 29 -4.13 -0.34 12.45
N GLU A 30 -2.86 -0.62 12.68
CA GLU A 30 -1.75 0.06 12.06
C GLU A 30 -0.75 -0.99 11.56
N LEU A 31 -0.34 -0.88 10.31
CA LEU A 31 0.63 -1.76 9.67
C LEU A 31 1.71 -0.90 9.04
N HIS A 32 2.91 -0.98 9.60
CA HIS A 32 4.08 -0.28 9.09
C HIS A 32 5.05 -1.28 8.48
N ILE A 33 5.31 -1.14 7.20
CA ILE A 33 6.23 -1.95 6.40
C ILE A 33 7.29 -0.99 5.88
N SER A 34 8.55 -1.17 6.29
CA SER A 34 9.67 -0.32 5.87
C SER A 34 10.88 -1.15 5.41
N TRP A 35 11.91 -0.48 4.88
CA TRP A 35 13.17 -1.06 4.37
C TRP A 35 13.57 -2.36 5.10
N GLY A 36 13.38 -3.48 4.40
CA GLY A 36 13.42 -4.85 4.96
C GLY A 36 12.33 -5.76 4.37
N ALA A 37 11.28 -5.18 3.78
CA ALA A 37 10.21 -5.89 3.09
C ALA A 37 10.40 -5.97 1.56
N SER A 38 11.65 -6.06 1.09
CA SER A 38 11.95 -6.26 -0.34
C SER A 38 11.42 -7.61 -0.89
N GLN A 39 10.87 -8.47 -0.03
CA GLN A 39 10.23 -9.74 -0.36
C GLN A 39 8.70 -9.74 -0.21
N LEU A 40 8.07 -8.59 0.02
CA LEU A 40 6.60 -8.49 0.04
C LEU A 40 6.09 -8.25 -1.39
N SER A 41 5.33 -9.21 -1.91
CA SER A 41 4.65 -9.12 -3.20
C SER A 41 3.21 -8.64 -3.05
N ASP A 42 2.57 -8.31 -4.17
CA ASP A 42 1.15 -7.92 -4.20
C ASP A 42 0.25 -9.00 -3.60
N GLU A 43 0.58 -10.29 -3.78
CA GLU A 43 -0.16 -11.41 -3.20
C GLU A 43 -0.05 -11.45 -1.67
N GLY A 44 1.16 -11.24 -1.13
CA GLY A 44 1.37 -11.15 0.32
C GLY A 44 0.63 -9.97 0.93
N LEU A 45 0.63 -8.83 0.24
CA LEU A 45 -0.14 -7.66 0.63
C LEU A 45 -1.64 -7.94 0.59
N ALA A 46 -2.16 -8.58 -0.45
CA ALA A 46 -3.57 -8.97 -0.56
C ALA A 46 -4.01 -9.87 0.61
N ALA A 47 -3.17 -10.84 0.98
CA ALA A 47 -3.43 -11.72 2.12
C ALA A 47 -3.49 -10.96 3.46
N LEU A 48 -2.66 -9.92 3.62
CA LEU A 48 -2.64 -9.08 4.82
C LEU A 48 -3.80 -8.08 4.86
N LEU A 49 -4.14 -7.50 3.72
CA LEU A 49 -5.24 -6.55 3.55
C LEU A 49 -6.60 -7.26 3.46
N HIS A 50 -6.66 -8.59 3.56
CA HIS A 50 -7.92 -9.29 3.52
C HIS A 50 -8.79 -8.89 4.76
N PRO A 51 -10.07 -8.55 4.59
CA PRO A 51 -10.92 -8.06 5.68
C PRO A 51 -11.15 -9.07 6.82
N ASP A 52 -11.05 -10.37 6.52
CA ASP A 52 -11.07 -11.42 7.56
C ASP A 52 -9.78 -11.46 8.41
N VAL A 53 -8.69 -10.88 7.91
CA VAL A 53 -7.36 -10.91 8.53
C VAL A 53 -7.14 -9.66 9.38
N ALA A 54 -7.20 -8.46 8.78
CA ALA A 54 -6.91 -7.20 9.47
C ALA A 54 -7.88 -6.07 9.08
N ARG A 55 -8.20 -5.20 10.06
CA ARG A 55 -8.98 -3.96 9.84
C ARG A 55 -8.07 -2.76 10.08
N LEU A 56 -7.23 -2.48 9.09
CA LEU A 56 -6.22 -1.44 9.15
C LEU A 56 -6.85 -0.08 8.93
N HIS A 57 -6.54 0.84 9.84
CA HIS A 57 -6.81 2.26 9.74
C HIS A 57 -5.58 3.03 9.26
N SER A 58 -4.37 2.54 9.54
CA SER A 58 -3.11 3.13 9.06
C SER A 58 -2.28 2.08 8.33
N LEU A 59 -1.84 2.41 7.11
CA LEU A 59 -0.95 1.58 6.32
C LEU A 59 0.23 2.41 5.85
N VAL A 60 1.43 1.95 6.17
CA VAL A 60 2.69 2.57 5.78
C VAL A 60 3.51 1.54 5.00
N LEU A 61 3.86 1.85 3.75
CA LEU A 61 4.64 1.01 2.83
C LEU A 61 5.88 1.79 2.37
N LYS A 62 7.06 1.45 2.87
CA LYS A 62 8.31 2.11 2.54
C LYS A 62 9.33 1.12 1.97
N GLY A 63 9.83 1.40 0.77
CA GLY A 63 10.90 0.62 0.16
C GLY A 63 10.47 -0.77 -0.32
N CYS A 64 9.20 -0.94 -0.68
CA CYS A 64 8.67 -2.21 -1.18
C CYS A 64 8.90 -2.33 -2.70
N SER A 65 10.04 -2.89 -3.11
CA SER A 65 10.47 -2.97 -4.51
C SER A 65 9.78 -4.06 -5.37
N GLN A 66 8.96 -4.91 -4.74
CA GLN A 66 8.20 -5.97 -5.42
C GLN A 66 6.72 -5.64 -5.59
N LEU A 67 6.24 -4.53 -5.02
CA LEU A 67 4.87 -4.09 -5.24
C LEU A 67 4.72 -3.43 -6.60
N THR A 68 3.57 -3.67 -7.23
CA THR A 68 3.22 -3.12 -8.55
C THR A 68 1.93 -2.32 -8.48
N ASP A 69 1.45 -1.78 -9.60
CA ASP A 69 0.17 -1.07 -9.65
C ASP A 69 -1.02 -1.91 -9.11
N ALA A 70 -0.90 -3.25 -9.07
CA ALA A 70 -1.87 -4.11 -8.42
C ALA A 70 -2.00 -3.85 -6.90
N ALA A 71 -0.92 -3.45 -6.22
CA ALA A 71 -0.95 -3.08 -4.81
C ALA A 71 -1.92 -1.93 -4.54
N TRP A 72 -1.97 -0.92 -5.41
CA TRP A 72 -2.91 0.19 -5.28
C TRP A 72 -4.37 -0.29 -5.34
N GLN A 73 -4.68 -1.20 -6.26
CA GLN A 73 -6.02 -1.77 -6.37
C GLN A 73 -6.39 -2.57 -5.12
N LEU A 74 -5.45 -3.34 -4.56
CA LEU A 74 -5.67 -4.09 -3.31
C LEU A 74 -5.93 -3.16 -2.12
N ILE A 75 -5.15 -2.08 -2.00
CA ILE A 75 -5.35 -1.05 -0.96
C ILE A 75 -6.70 -0.36 -1.14
N ALA A 76 -7.06 -0.03 -2.38
CA ALA A 76 -8.33 0.60 -2.71
C ALA A 76 -9.53 -0.29 -2.37
N GLN A 77 -9.43 -1.60 -2.62
CA GLN A 77 -10.45 -2.57 -2.21
C GLN A 77 -10.60 -2.64 -0.68
N HIS A 78 -9.51 -2.41 0.06
CA HIS A 78 -9.51 -2.39 1.52
C HIS A 78 -9.72 -1.00 2.15
N SER A 79 -10.04 -0.01 1.33
CA SER A 79 -10.17 1.40 1.75
C SER A 79 -11.33 1.69 2.68
N SER A 80 -12.29 0.76 2.82
CA SER A 80 -13.47 0.92 3.67
C SER A 80 -13.14 1.09 5.17
N SER A 81 -11.97 0.64 5.62
CA SER A 81 -11.48 0.86 6.99
C SER A 81 -10.23 1.74 7.09
N LEU A 82 -9.58 2.01 5.95
CA LEU A 82 -8.28 2.64 5.89
C LEU A 82 -8.44 4.16 5.91
N ARG A 83 -7.81 4.80 6.90
CA ARG A 83 -7.85 6.25 7.15
C ARG A 83 -6.55 6.93 6.76
N CYS A 84 -5.41 6.28 6.97
CA CYS A 84 -4.09 6.82 6.69
C CYS A 84 -3.34 5.87 5.77
N LEU A 85 -2.83 6.39 4.66
CA LEU A 85 -2.00 5.66 3.70
C LEU A 85 -0.71 6.45 3.47
N ASP A 86 0.43 5.83 3.73
CA ASP A 86 1.76 6.38 3.47
C ASP A 86 2.54 5.41 2.59
N VAL A 87 2.95 5.85 1.40
CA VAL A 87 3.72 5.03 0.46
C VAL A 87 4.97 5.79 0.05
N GLU A 88 6.14 5.18 0.24
CA GLU A 88 7.45 5.81 0.01
C GLU A 88 8.39 4.84 -0.73
N CYS A 89 8.97 5.26 -1.86
CA CYS A 89 9.95 4.48 -2.63
C CYS A 89 9.52 3.02 -2.94
N CYS A 90 8.28 2.82 -3.39
CA CYS A 90 7.83 1.53 -3.93
C CYS A 90 8.04 1.49 -5.45
N GLY A 91 9.29 1.32 -5.90
CA GLY A 91 9.61 1.34 -7.32
C GLY A 91 10.93 2.03 -7.57
N THR A 92 12.04 1.34 -7.27
CA THR A 92 13.35 1.87 -7.64
C THR A 92 13.50 1.77 -9.15
N ALA A 93 13.36 2.89 -9.85
CA ALA A 93 13.89 3.06 -11.21
C ALA A 93 15.41 2.78 -11.30
N ALA A 94 16.10 2.67 -10.15
CA ALA A 94 17.50 2.27 -10.07
C ALA A 94 17.76 0.74 -10.21
N ALA A 95 16.73 -0.09 -10.36
CA ALA A 95 16.89 -1.50 -10.71
C ALA A 95 16.69 -1.71 -12.22
N GLU A 96 17.54 -1.10 -13.03
CA GLU A 96 17.73 -1.44 -14.46
C GLU A 96 18.27 -2.88 -14.66
N THR A 97 18.29 -3.73 -13.64
CA THR A 97 18.75 -5.10 -13.76
C THR A 97 17.59 -6.05 -14.03
N LYS A 98 17.30 -6.27 -15.32
CA LYS A 98 16.92 -7.59 -15.88
C LYS A 98 16.05 -8.50 -14.99
N ALA A 99 14.84 -8.07 -14.64
CA ALA A 99 13.79 -9.03 -14.29
C ALA A 99 12.94 -9.30 -15.55
N ALA A 100 13.46 -10.15 -16.44
CA ALA A 100 12.69 -10.70 -17.55
C ALA A 100 11.47 -11.43 -16.96
N GLY A 101 10.29 -10.79 -17.00
CA GLY A 101 9.03 -11.43 -16.60
C GLY A 101 8.05 -10.63 -15.75
N ARG A 102 8.34 -9.37 -15.35
CA ARG A 102 7.30 -8.56 -14.68
C ARG A 102 6.25 -8.13 -15.71
N GLN A 103 5.08 -8.78 -15.68
CA GLN A 103 3.91 -8.42 -16.50
C GLN A 103 3.23 -7.12 -16.04
N HIS A 104 3.66 -6.54 -14.92
CA HIS A 104 3.03 -5.36 -14.32
C HIS A 104 4.03 -4.21 -14.11
N PRO A 105 3.65 -2.97 -14.47
CA PRO A 105 4.44 -1.76 -14.20
C PRO A 105 4.65 -1.54 -12.69
N PRO A 106 5.78 -0.92 -12.28
CA PRO A 106 6.01 -0.52 -10.89
C PRO A 106 4.97 0.50 -10.44
N MET A 107 4.76 0.64 -9.12
CA MET A 107 3.74 1.55 -8.57
C MET A 107 3.90 2.99 -9.11
N THR A 108 2.95 3.41 -9.94
CA THR A 108 2.90 4.75 -10.54
C THR A 108 1.92 5.67 -9.81
N ALA A 109 2.13 6.99 -9.95
CA ALA A 109 1.20 8.00 -9.44
C ALA A 109 -0.18 7.93 -10.12
N ALA A 110 -0.21 7.65 -11.43
CA ALA A 110 -1.44 7.48 -12.21
C ALA A 110 -2.32 6.35 -11.67
N ALA A 111 -1.74 5.16 -11.47
CA ALA A 111 -2.46 4.02 -10.91
C ALA A 111 -2.90 4.27 -9.46
N ALA A 112 -2.10 5.00 -8.69
CA ALA A 112 -2.48 5.43 -7.35
C ALA A 112 -3.73 6.34 -7.40
N ALA A 113 -3.73 7.34 -8.28
CA ALA A 113 -4.86 8.25 -8.44
C ALA A 113 -6.14 7.52 -8.86
N GLU A 114 -6.02 6.60 -9.81
CA GLU A 114 -7.14 5.83 -10.33
C GLU A 114 -7.69 4.85 -9.28
N ALA A 115 -6.84 4.03 -8.67
CA ALA A 115 -7.27 3.06 -7.67
C ALA A 115 -7.85 3.76 -6.44
N LEU A 116 -7.18 4.80 -5.94
CA LEU A 116 -7.62 5.50 -4.74
C LEU A 116 -8.82 6.43 -4.99
N SER A 117 -9.19 6.70 -6.24
CA SER A 117 -10.40 7.49 -6.57
C SER A 117 -11.70 6.93 -5.97
N SER A 118 -11.74 5.65 -5.59
CA SER A 118 -12.89 5.04 -4.94
C SER A 118 -12.81 5.03 -3.39
N CYS A 119 -11.78 5.62 -2.80
CA CYS A 119 -11.49 5.55 -1.37
C CYS A 119 -12.17 6.66 -0.57
N HIS A 120 -13.39 6.42 -0.09
CA HIS A 120 -14.18 7.45 0.59
C HIS A 120 -13.86 7.63 2.08
N ALA A 121 -13.12 6.70 2.71
CA ALA A 121 -12.83 6.73 4.15
C ALA A 121 -11.42 7.26 4.49
N LEU A 122 -10.62 7.56 3.46
CA LEU A 122 -9.23 7.98 3.59
C LEU A 122 -9.18 9.44 4.07
N LEU A 123 -8.51 9.66 5.21
CA LEU A 123 -8.31 10.97 5.84
C LEU A 123 -6.93 11.56 5.50
N ALA A 124 -5.90 10.72 5.38
CA ALA A 124 -4.55 11.16 5.08
C ALA A 124 -3.93 10.27 4.01
N LEU A 125 -3.51 10.87 2.89
CA LEU A 125 -2.77 10.20 1.84
C LEU A 125 -1.40 10.86 1.71
N THR A 126 -0.36 10.05 1.85
CA THR A 126 1.01 10.47 1.63
C THR A 126 1.67 9.57 0.62
N VAL A 127 2.18 10.15 -0.46
CA VAL A 127 2.94 9.42 -1.48
C VAL A 127 4.22 10.18 -1.74
N ARG A 128 5.37 9.53 -1.47
CA ARG A 128 6.71 10.12 -1.56
C ARG A 128 7.60 9.36 -2.52
N SER A 129 8.44 10.10 -3.25
CA SER A 129 9.47 9.56 -4.15
C SER A 129 8.90 8.61 -5.20
N CYS A 130 7.76 8.98 -5.78
CA CYS A 130 7.21 8.30 -6.95
C CYS A 130 8.00 8.73 -8.19
N THR A 131 8.36 7.75 -9.04
CA THR A 131 9.15 7.99 -10.25
C THR A 131 8.44 8.85 -11.31
N ALA A 132 7.12 9.03 -11.18
CA ALA A 132 6.31 9.91 -12.00
C ALA A 132 5.82 11.09 -11.15
N ALA A 133 6.04 12.30 -11.64
CA ALA A 133 5.48 13.50 -11.03
C ALA A 133 3.95 13.47 -11.12
N TRP A 134 3.29 13.74 -9.99
CA TRP A 134 1.84 13.88 -9.93
C TRP A 134 1.38 15.04 -10.81
N THR A 135 0.46 14.77 -11.73
CA THR A 135 -0.19 15.79 -12.56
C THR A 135 -1.35 16.43 -11.82
N ALA A 136 -1.69 17.67 -12.16
CA ALA A 136 -2.83 18.37 -11.55
C ALA A 136 -4.15 17.55 -11.67
N ALA A 137 -4.34 16.84 -12.78
CA ALA A 137 -5.50 15.99 -13.00
C ALA A 137 -5.57 14.81 -12.02
N GLU A 138 -4.45 14.13 -11.76
CA GLU A 138 -4.38 13.02 -10.80
C GLU A 138 -4.67 13.50 -9.37
N VAL A 139 -4.12 14.65 -9.00
CA VAL A 139 -4.38 15.28 -7.69
C VAL A 139 -5.85 15.64 -7.53
N GLU A 140 -6.47 16.20 -8.57
CA GLU A 140 -7.89 16.56 -8.56
C GLU A 140 -8.79 15.32 -8.53
N GLN A 141 -8.45 14.28 -9.30
CA GLN A 141 -9.16 12.99 -9.28
C GLN A 141 -9.10 12.32 -7.91
N LEU A 142 -7.93 12.32 -7.25
CA LEU A 142 -7.80 11.87 -5.86
C LEU A 142 -8.68 12.66 -4.90
N ARG A 143 -8.71 13.99 -5.03
CA ARG A 143 -9.54 14.85 -4.16
C ARG A 143 -11.02 14.67 -4.42
N ALA A 144 -11.42 14.45 -5.67
CA ALA A 144 -12.80 14.19 -6.05
C ALA A 144 -13.28 12.83 -5.52
N GLY A 145 -12.40 11.82 -5.53
CA GLY A 145 -12.69 10.48 -5.03
C GLY A 145 -12.62 10.33 -3.51
N CYS A 146 -11.56 10.85 -2.90
CA CYS A 146 -11.34 10.83 -1.46
C CYS A 146 -12.01 12.04 -0.80
N THR A 147 -13.35 12.03 -0.71
CA THR A 147 -14.12 13.16 -0.13
C THR A 147 -13.84 13.41 1.36
N ALA A 148 -13.32 12.42 2.08
CA ALA A 148 -12.94 12.55 3.49
C ALA A 148 -11.49 13.00 3.70
N LEU A 149 -10.73 13.26 2.62
CA LEU A 149 -9.30 13.54 2.71
C LEU A 149 -9.04 14.90 3.36
N GLN A 150 -8.36 14.87 4.51
CA GLN A 150 -7.95 16.05 5.27
C GLN A 150 -6.49 16.43 4.97
N SER A 151 -5.64 15.44 4.71
CA SER A 151 -4.21 15.64 4.44
C SER A 151 -3.81 14.92 3.15
N LEU A 152 -3.18 15.67 2.25
CA LEU A 152 -2.62 15.15 1.01
C LEU A 152 -1.18 15.64 0.90
N CYS A 153 -0.23 14.71 0.97
CA CYS A 153 1.19 14.99 0.80
C CYS A 153 1.69 14.20 -0.40
N LEU A 154 2.07 14.91 -1.46
CA LEU A 154 2.61 14.33 -2.69
C LEU A 154 4.00 14.91 -2.88
N GLU A 155 5.03 14.10 -2.66
CA GLU A 155 6.43 14.48 -2.89
C GLU A 155 6.97 13.65 -4.06
N ALA A 156 7.51 14.34 -5.06
CA ALA A 156 8.16 13.75 -6.23
C ALA A 156 9.64 13.46 -5.92
#